data_AF-A0A7G5MYQ7-F1
#
_entry.id   AF-A0A7G5MYQ7-F1
#
_cell.length_a   1.000
_cell.length_b   1.000
_cell.length_c   1.000
_cell.angle_alpha   90.00
_cell.angle_beta   90.00
_cell.angle_gamma   90.00
#
_symmetry.space_group_name_H-M   'P 1'
#
loop_
_entity.id
_entity.type
_entity.pdbx_description
1 polymer ?
#
loop_
_entity_poly.entity_id
_entity_poly.type
_entity_poly.pdbx_seq_one_letter_code
_entity_poly.pdbx_strand_id
1 'polypeptide(L)'
;MLNELYQLSCTLEKLGLLSDDNTHRDMYKLGKFPCLYFRLDSDGFPVSMRLLNKNETGELWLHGKGNHNRFPAIRIQIPLLAETVSAAFDEKKWDAADLEERRQILYGLDYDDKNPKSNEIQIKPWTKEKLKPVMESDDPNLEALQKLIMRFPNEKNELFYEALRNFLKSKALELDKSESDFVKKMLVGGGQL
;
A
#
# COMPACT_ATOMS: atom_id res chain seq x y z
N MET A 1 -6.71 -12.46 35.74
CA MET A 1 -7.07 -12.62 34.32
C MET A 1 -6.03 -12.13 33.32
N LEU A 2 -5.67 -10.84 33.21
CA LEU A 2 -4.61 -10.40 32.26
C LEU A 2 -3.23 -11.04 32.52
N ASN A 3 -2.88 -11.19 33.80
CA ASN A 3 -1.60 -11.76 34.21
C ASN A 3 -1.54 -13.28 33.98
N GLU A 4 -2.68 -13.96 34.00
CA GLU A 4 -2.79 -15.42 33.76
C GLU A 4 -2.70 -15.73 32.28
N LEU A 5 -3.30 -14.90 31.43
CA LEU A 5 -3.17 -15.00 29.97
C LEU A 5 -1.73 -14.72 29.51
N TYR A 6 -1.04 -13.75 30.12
CA TYR A 6 0.37 -13.48 29.86
C TYR A 6 1.28 -14.61 30.34
N GLN A 7 1.04 -15.16 31.53
CA GLN A 7 1.80 -16.33 32.00
C GLN A 7 1.54 -17.57 31.15
N LEU A 8 0.30 -17.76 30.68
CA LEU A 8 -0.05 -18.82 29.75
C LEU A 8 0.67 -18.63 28.41
N SER A 9 0.70 -17.42 27.84
CA SER A 9 1.42 -17.17 26.59
C SER A 9 2.91 -17.44 26.74
N CYS A 10 3.56 -16.93 27.79
CA CYS A 10 4.98 -17.21 28.04
C CYS A 10 5.26 -18.71 28.26
N THR A 11 4.31 -19.45 28.83
CA THR A 11 4.45 -20.90 29.05
C THR A 11 4.31 -21.67 27.73
N LEU A 12 3.34 -21.27 26.90
CA LEU A 12 3.14 -21.87 25.58
C LEU A 12 4.31 -21.55 24.62
N GLU A 13 4.91 -20.36 24.70
CA GLU A 13 6.15 -20.00 23.97
C GLU A 13 7.32 -20.89 24.41
N LYS A 14 7.54 -21.04 25.73
CA LYS A 14 8.60 -21.90 26.28
C LYS A 14 8.47 -23.37 25.89
N LEU A 15 7.23 -23.85 25.71
CA LEU A 15 6.94 -25.21 25.27
C LEU A 15 7.00 -25.37 23.74
N GLY A 16 7.32 -24.30 22.99
CA GLY A 16 7.35 -24.30 21.53
C GLY A 16 5.96 -24.40 20.87
N LEU A 17 4.89 -24.30 21.67
CA LEU A 17 3.49 -24.39 21.22
C LEU A 17 2.99 -23.06 20.64
N LEU A 18 3.52 -21.94 21.14
CA LEU A 18 3.51 -20.65 20.46
C LEU A 18 4.87 -20.48 19.80
N SER A 19 5.07 -21.19 18.69
CA SER A 19 6.29 -21.02 17.91
C SER A 19 6.20 -19.67 17.18
N ASP A 20 7.02 -18.69 17.59
CA ASP A 20 7.30 -17.47 16.81
C ASP A 20 7.75 -17.80 15.37
N ASP A 21 8.19 -19.06 15.15
CA ASP A 21 8.70 -19.57 13.88
C ASP A 21 7.65 -20.15 12.93
N ASN A 22 6.39 -20.32 13.35
CA ASN A 22 5.35 -20.73 12.42
C ASN A 22 4.73 -19.50 11.74
N THR A 23 5.58 -18.70 11.09
CA THR A 23 5.06 -17.88 10.00
C THR A 23 4.45 -18.88 9.01
N HIS A 24 3.12 -18.88 8.88
CA HIS A 24 2.41 -19.81 8.00
C HIS A 24 3.13 -19.89 6.66
N ARG A 25 3.19 -21.06 6.00
CA ARG A 25 3.98 -21.25 4.76
C ARG A 25 3.68 -20.20 3.67
N ASP A 26 2.52 -19.56 3.75
CA ASP A 26 2.07 -18.55 2.80
C ASP A 26 2.25 -17.10 3.28
N MET A 27 2.78 -16.87 4.48
CA MET A 27 3.09 -15.56 5.05
C MET A 27 4.59 -15.30 5.05
N TYR A 28 4.98 -14.12 4.56
CA TYR A 28 6.38 -13.71 4.44
C TYR A 28 6.55 -12.29 4.96
N LYS A 29 7.74 -11.98 5.52
CA LYS A 29 8.09 -10.60 5.84
C LYS A 29 8.31 -9.79 4.55
N LEU A 30 7.86 -8.55 4.56
CA LEU A 30 8.17 -7.58 3.52
C LEU A 30 9.64 -7.17 3.60
N GLY A 31 10.25 -6.84 2.45
CA GLY A 31 11.62 -6.36 2.41
C GLY A 31 11.81 -5.04 3.16
N LYS A 32 13.03 -4.77 3.62
CA LYS A 32 13.36 -3.54 4.36
C LYS A 32 13.61 -2.36 3.41
N PHE A 33 12.56 -1.62 3.08
CA PHE A 33 12.62 -0.40 2.25
C PHE A 33 11.55 0.60 2.72
N PRO A 34 11.71 1.91 2.47
CA PRO A 34 10.66 2.86 2.80
C PRO A 34 9.44 2.65 1.88
N CYS A 35 8.22 2.70 2.43
CA CYS A 35 6.99 2.55 1.66
C CYS A 35 5.87 3.45 2.20
N LEU A 36 4.91 3.79 1.34
CA LEU A 36 3.69 4.47 1.78
C LEU A 36 2.68 3.44 2.28
N TYR A 37 2.24 3.63 3.53
CA TYR A 37 1.15 2.89 4.12
C TYR A 37 -0.15 3.67 3.96
N PHE A 38 -1.17 3.02 3.39
CA PHE A 38 -2.52 3.56 3.28
C PHE A 38 -3.44 2.78 4.20
N ARG A 39 -4.23 3.51 4.99
CA ARG A 39 -5.39 2.94 5.69
C ARG A 39 -6.61 3.10 4.81
N LEU A 40 -7.36 2.01 4.65
CA LEU A 40 -8.63 2.00 3.93
C LEU A 40 -9.80 1.99 4.91
N ASP A 41 -10.92 2.61 4.53
CA ASP A 41 -12.18 2.55 5.27
C ASP A 41 -12.93 1.22 5.06
N SER A 42 -14.20 1.17 5.49
CA SER A 42 -15.05 -0.01 5.32
C SER A 42 -15.34 -0.35 3.86
N ASP A 43 -15.34 0.66 2.98
CA ASP A 43 -15.68 0.56 1.57
C ASP A 43 -14.45 0.37 0.68
N GLY A 44 -13.25 0.40 1.27
CA GLY A 44 -11.98 0.18 0.59
C GLY A 44 -11.33 1.46 0.06
N PHE A 45 -11.79 2.64 0.48
CA PHE A 45 -11.23 3.92 0.05
C PHE A 45 -10.15 4.44 1.00
N PRO A 46 -9.11 5.12 0.48
CA PRO A 46 -8.02 5.64 1.30
C PRO A 46 -8.48 6.78 2.21
N VAL A 47 -8.18 6.66 3.51
CA VAL A 47 -8.53 7.67 4.53
C VAL A 47 -7.34 8.29 5.24
N SER A 48 -6.18 7.62 5.23
CA SER A 48 -4.94 8.18 5.79
C SER A 48 -3.72 7.55 5.13
N MET A 49 -2.63 8.30 5.10
CA MET A 49 -1.34 7.89 4.55
C MET A 49 -0.25 8.15 5.58
N ARG A 50 0.76 7.28 5.61
CA ARG A 50 1.97 7.43 6.41
C ARG A 50 3.17 6.87 5.68
N LEU A 51 4.28 7.58 5.67
CA LEU A 51 5.55 7.02 5.21
C LEU A 51 6.17 6.12 6.30
N LEU A 52 6.40 4.85 5.97
CA LEU A 52 7.08 3.90 6.83
C LEU A 52 8.57 3.90 6.57
N ASN A 53 9.36 3.85 7.64
CA ASN A 53 10.80 3.65 7.52
C ASN A 53 11.15 2.17 7.27
N LYS A 54 12.41 1.90 6.92
CA LYS A 54 12.89 0.54 6.56
C LYS A 54 12.64 -0.52 7.64
N ASN A 55 12.70 -0.14 8.92
CA ASN A 55 12.49 -1.06 10.04
C ASN A 55 11.00 -1.37 10.20
N GLU A 56 10.16 -0.33 10.17
CA GLU A 56 8.70 -0.49 10.23
C GLU A 56 8.17 -1.34 9.08
N THR A 57 8.64 -1.10 7.85
CA THR A 57 8.27 -1.91 6.68
C THR A 57 8.69 -3.37 6.85
N GLY A 58 9.84 -3.63 7.48
CA GLY A 58 10.35 -4.98 7.72
C GLY A 58 9.51 -5.82 8.69
N GLU A 59 8.63 -5.19 9.47
CA GLU A 59 7.69 -5.89 10.35
C GLU A 59 6.34 -6.17 9.67
N LEU A 60 6.12 -5.65 8.44
CA LEU A 60 4.94 -5.98 7.67
C LEU A 60 5.04 -7.37 7.04
N TRP A 61 3.87 -7.96 6.79
CA TRP A 61 3.74 -9.26 6.16
C TRP A 61 3.13 -9.15 4.76
N LEU A 62 3.32 -10.18 3.95
CA LEU A 62 2.71 -10.34 2.64
C LEU A 62 2.44 -11.81 2.33
N HIS A 63 1.47 -12.05 1.47
CA HIS A 63 1.09 -13.38 1.04
C HIS A 63 1.96 -13.90 -0.14
N GLY A 64 2.72 -14.98 0.07
CA GLY A 64 3.52 -15.72 -0.93
C GLY A 64 4.93 -15.16 -1.23
N LYS A 65 5.80 -15.91 -1.95
CA LYS A 65 7.14 -15.47 -2.42
C LYS A 65 7.17 -14.89 -3.86
N GLY A 66 7.99 -13.86 -4.13
CA GLY A 66 8.28 -13.33 -5.49
C GLY A 66 7.91 -11.85 -5.73
N ASN A 67 8.02 -11.38 -6.99
CA ASN A 67 7.95 -9.95 -7.38
C ASN A 67 6.61 -9.54 -8.05
N HIS A 68 5.49 -9.94 -7.47
CA HIS A 68 4.14 -9.58 -7.95
C HIS A 68 3.37 -8.83 -6.86
N ASN A 69 2.36 -8.04 -7.24
CA ASN A 69 1.47 -7.34 -6.31
C ASN A 69 0.63 -8.36 -5.54
N ARG A 70 0.75 -8.33 -4.20
CA ARG A 70 0.22 -9.34 -3.28
C ARG A 70 -0.59 -8.67 -2.21
N PHE A 71 -1.42 -9.44 -1.52
CA PHE A 71 -2.05 -8.96 -0.32
C PHE A 71 -1.03 -8.88 0.83
N PRO A 72 -0.94 -7.78 1.59
CA PRO A 72 -1.52 -6.45 1.39
C PRO A 72 -0.53 -5.45 0.74
N ALA A 73 0.54 -5.90 0.09
CA ALA A 73 1.58 -5.06 -0.51
C ALA A 73 1.46 -4.93 -2.03
N ILE A 74 1.23 -3.70 -2.51
CA ILE A 74 1.19 -3.37 -3.94
C ILE A 74 2.45 -2.56 -4.31
N ARG A 75 3.11 -2.98 -5.39
CA ARG A 75 4.16 -2.20 -6.05
C ARG A 75 3.54 -1.41 -7.20
N ILE A 76 3.76 -0.09 -7.17
CA ILE A 76 3.36 0.82 -8.24
C ILE A 76 4.60 1.03 -9.13
N GLN A 77 4.50 0.63 -10.39
CA GLN A 77 5.56 0.81 -11.39
C GLN A 77 5.19 1.87 -12.43
N ILE A 78 3.90 1.97 -12.74
CA ILE A 78 3.36 2.90 -13.72
C ILE A 78 2.76 4.09 -12.97
N PRO A 79 3.15 5.33 -13.31
CA PRO A 79 2.59 6.53 -12.68
C PRO A 79 1.07 6.58 -12.75
N LEU A 80 0.44 7.20 -11.74
CA LEU A 80 -1.02 7.34 -11.69
C LEU A 80 -1.56 8.33 -12.72
N LEU A 81 -0.79 9.38 -13.05
CA LEU A 81 -1.14 10.40 -14.02
C LEU A 81 -0.58 10.06 -15.39
N ALA A 82 -1.26 10.56 -16.43
CA ALA A 82 -0.94 10.26 -17.81
C ALA A 82 0.51 10.64 -18.17
N GLU A 83 1.02 10.03 -19.24
CA GLU A 83 2.38 10.29 -19.75
C GLU A 83 2.55 11.77 -20.16
N THR A 84 1.48 12.43 -20.58
CA THR A 84 1.41 13.88 -20.87
C THR A 84 1.75 14.73 -19.65
N VAL A 85 1.12 14.46 -18.51
CA VAL A 85 1.39 15.16 -17.24
C VAL A 85 2.80 14.87 -16.76
N SER A 86 3.22 13.60 -16.85
CA SER A 86 4.57 13.18 -16.46
C SER A 86 5.65 13.85 -17.31
N ALA A 87 5.44 13.97 -18.62
CA ALA A 87 6.39 14.61 -19.55
C ALA A 87 6.44 16.14 -19.40
N ALA A 88 5.33 16.76 -19.01
CA ALA A 88 5.26 18.19 -18.73
C ALA A 88 5.85 18.57 -17.35
N PHE A 89 6.17 17.58 -16.52
CA PHE A 89 6.72 17.82 -15.18
C PHE A 89 8.14 18.38 -15.25
N ASP A 90 8.35 19.56 -14.68
CA ASP A 90 9.66 20.21 -14.65
C ASP A 90 10.51 19.71 -13.47
N GLU A 91 11.34 18.69 -13.73
CA GLU A 91 12.28 18.13 -12.75
C GLU A 91 13.29 19.16 -12.24
N LYS A 92 13.72 20.11 -13.08
CA LYS A 92 14.70 21.13 -12.64
C LYS A 92 14.05 22.08 -11.64
N LYS A 93 12.80 22.46 -11.89
CA LYS A 93 12.02 23.26 -10.94
C LYS A 93 11.76 22.47 -9.65
N TRP A 94 11.47 21.18 -9.73
CA TRP A 94 11.30 20.32 -8.55
C TRP A 94 12.54 20.20 -7.68
N ASP A 95 13.71 20.02 -8.31
CA ASP A 95 14.98 19.86 -7.61
C ASP A 95 15.43 21.17 -6.93
N ALA A 96 15.12 22.31 -7.54
CA ALA A 96 15.39 23.64 -6.99
C ALA A 96 14.35 24.10 -5.95
N ALA A 97 13.17 23.49 -5.93
CA ALA A 97 12.03 23.92 -5.11
C ALA A 97 12.19 23.59 -3.63
N ASP A 98 11.77 24.53 -2.78
CA ASP A 98 11.59 24.28 -1.35
C ASP A 98 10.35 23.41 -1.06
N LEU A 99 10.10 23.10 0.22
CA LEU A 99 8.98 22.22 0.58
C LEU A 99 7.62 22.81 0.20
N GLU A 100 7.42 24.11 0.37
CA GLU A 100 6.14 24.75 0.07
C GLU A 100 5.93 24.83 -1.43
N GLU A 101 6.96 25.18 -2.19
CA GLU A 101 6.94 25.14 -3.65
C GLU A 101 6.64 23.73 -4.17
N ARG A 102 7.25 22.68 -3.60
CA ARG A 102 6.96 21.28 -3.96
C ARG A 102 5.49 20.92 -3.72
N ARG A 103 4.92 21.33 -2.59
CA ARG A 103 3.50 21.15 -2.27
C ARG A 103 2.60 21.82 -3.30
N GLN A 104 2.92 23.05 -3.67
CA GLN A 104 2.17 23.79 -4.71
C GLN A 104 2.30 23.15 -6.09
N ILE A 105 3.50 22.67 -6.46
CA ILE A 105 3.73 21.94 -7.71
C ILE A 105 2.86 20.68 -7.76
N LEU A 106 2.85 19.88 -6.68
CA LEU A 106 2.03 18.66 -6.60
C LEU A 106 0.53 18.98 -6.66
N TYR A 107 0.09 19.97 -5.88
CA TYR A 107 -1.31 20.38 -5.84
C TYR A 107 -1.83 20.87 -7.20
N GLY A 108 -0.97 21.52 -7.99
CA GLY A 108 -1.29 22.06 -9.32
C GLY A 108 -1.27 21.04 -10.47
N LEU A 109 -0.97 19.76 -10.22
CA LEU A 109 -1.02 18.73 -11.25
C LEU A 109 -2.47 18.48 -11.72
N ASP A 110 -2.61 18.01 -12.97
CA ASP A 110 -3.90 17.53 -13.48
C ASP A 110 -4.15 16.10 -12.99
N TYR A 111 -4.95 15.97 -11.92
CA TYR A 111 -5.32 14.69 -11.33
C TYR A 111 -6.43 13.95 -12.11
N ASP A 112 -7.10 14.63 -13.04
CA ASP A 112 -8.18 14.07 -13.85
C ASP A 112 -7.62 13.35 -15.10
N ASP A 113 -6.45 13.77 -15.59
CA ASP A 113 -5.71 13.10 -16.66
C ASP A 113 -5.07 11.77 -16.19
N LYS A 114 -5.90 10.73 -16.10
CA LYS A 114 -5.52 9.40 -15.58
C LYS A 114 -4.64 8.63 -16.57
N ASN A 115 -3.69 7.86 -16.04
CA ASN A 115 -2.93 6.92 -16.85
C ASN A 115 -3.72 5.61 -17.08
N PRO A 116 -4.16 5.29 -18.31
CA PRO A 116 -4.93 4.07 -18.58
C PRO A 116 -4.10 2.79 -18.36
N LYS A 117 -2.76 2.89 -18.38
CA LYS A 117 -1.85 1.76 -18.16
C LYS A 117 -1.59 1.50 -16.68
N SER A 118 -2.01 2.38 -15.75
CA SER A 118 -1.73 2.22 -14.31
C SER A 118 -2.61 1.17 -13.61
N ASN A 119 -3.35 0.34 -14.36
CA ASN A 119 -4.25 -0.71 -13.88
C ASN A 119 -3.60 -1.86 -13.07
N GLU A 120 -2.33 -1.72 -12.71
CA GLU A 120 -1.54 -2.71 -11.97
C GLU A 120 -1.74 -2.68 -10.45
N ILE A 121 -2.34 -1.62 -9.89
CA ILE A 121 -2.62 -1.45 -8.46
C ILE A 121 -3.82 -2.31 -8.05
N GLN A 122 -3.67 -3.62 -8.20
CA GLN A 122 -4.64 -4.63 -7.79
C GLN A 122 -3.91 -5.89 -7.39
N ILE A 123 -4.58 -6.73 -6.61
CA ILE A 123 -4.11 -8.09 -6.33
C ILE A 123 -4.06 -8.86 -7.65
N LYS A 124 -2.91 -9.44 -7.99
CA LYS A 124 -2.77 -10.25 -9.21
C LYS A 124 -3.61 -11.54 -9.10
N PRO A 125 -4.08 -12.11 -10.23
CA PRO A 125 -4.93 -13.32 -10.23
C PRO A 125 -4.36 -14.47 -9.40
N TRP A 126 -3.04 -14.69 -9.45
CA TRP A 126 -2.38 -15.71 -8.65
C TRP A 126 -2.62 -15.58 -7.14
N THR A 127 -2.60 -14.36 -6.61
CA THR A 127 -2.88 -14.13 -5.19
C THR A 127 -4.36 -14.32 -4.88
N LYS A 128 -5.27 -13.96 -5.81
CA LYS A 128 -6.71 -14.25 -5.65
C LYS A 128 -6.98 -15.75 -5.55
N GLU A 129 -6.38 -16.55 -6.44
CA GLU A 129 -6.50 -18.03 -6.41
C GLU A 129 -6.02 -18.62 -5.09
N LYS A 130 -4.94 -18.08 -4.52
CA LYS A 130 -4.44 -18.54 -3.22
C LYS A 130 -5.32 -18.15 -2.04
N LEU A 131 -6.02 -17.03 -2.14
CA LEU A 131 -6.97 -16.56 -1.12
C LEU A 131 -8.36 -17.17 -1.28
N LYS A 132 -8.64 -17.86 -2.39
CA LYS A 132 -9.92 -18.51 -2.69
C LYS A 132 -10.45 -19.41 -1.56
N PRO A 133 -9.65 -20.26 -0.90
CA PRO A 133 -10.13 -21.07 0.22
C PRO A 133 -10.65 -20.25 1.39
N VAL A 134 -10.10 -19.05 1.62
CA VAL A 134 -10.60 -18.13 2.64
C VAL A 134 -11.89 -17.47 2.17
N MET A 135 -11.94 -17.05 0.90
CA MET A 135 -13.06 -16.33 0.30
C MET A 135 -14.32 -17.19 0.13
N GLU A 136 -14.17 -18.50 -0.07
CA GLU A 136 -15.27 -19.45 -0.28
C GLU A 136 -15.65 -20.23 1.00
N SER A 137 -14.98 -19.96 2.12
CA SER A 137 -15.27 -20.64 3.38
C SER A 137 -16.48 -20.03 4.08
N ASP A 138 -17.35 -20.89 4.61
CA ASP A 138 -18.47 -20.51 5.49
C ASP A 138 -18.05 -20.37 6.97
N ASP A 139 -16.76 -20.49 7.30
CA ASP A 139 -16.28 -20.37 8.67
C ASP A 139 -16.42 -18.91 9.16
N PRO A 140 -17.25 -18.63 10.19
CA PRO A 140 -17.43 -17.27 10.70
C PRO A 140 -16.12 -16.66 11.24
N ASN A 141 -15.13 -17.47 11.61
CA ASN A 141 -13.83 -16.98 12.07
C ASN A 141 -13.03 -16.32 10.94
N LEU A 142 -13.35 -16.59 9.67
CA LEU A 142 -12.68 -16.02 8.50
C LEU A 142 -13.34 -14.73 8.00
N GLU A 143 -14.51 -14.34 8.53
CA GLU A 143 -15.28 -13.20 8.06
C GLU A 143 -14.47 -11.89 8.08
N ALA A 144 -13.68 -11.66 9.13
CA ALA A 144 -12.83 -10.49 9.25
C ALA A 144 -11.75 -10.43 8.16
N LEU A 145 -11.16 -11.58 7.83
CA LEU A 145 -10.13 -11.69 6.79
C LEU A 145 -10.76 -11.55 5.39
N GLN A 146 -11.93 -12.14 5.16
CA GLN A 146 -12.71 -11.98 3.93
C GLN A 146 -13.01 -10.49 3.67
N LYS A 147 -13.55 -9.78 4.68
CA LYS A 147 -13.82 -8.34 4.59
C LYS A 147 -12.55 -7.54 4.26
N LEU A 148 -11.43 -7.88 4.88
CA LEU A 148 -10.16 -7.22 4.62
C LEU A 148 -9.66 -7.44 3.18
N ILE A 149 -9.77 -8.67 2.66
CA ILE A 149 -9.39 -9.00 1.28
C ILE A 149 -10.31 -8.28 0.28
N MET A 150 -11.62 -8.23 0.54
CA MET A 150 -12.61 -7.58 -0.32
C MET A 150 -12.41 -6.07 -0.45
N ARG A 151 -11.93 -5.40 0.62
CA ARG A 151 -11.61 -3.96 0.62
C ARG A 151 -10.40 -3.61 -0.23
N PHE A 152 -9.55 -4.58 -0.52
CA PHE A 152 -8.33 -4.33 -1.26
C PHE A 152 -8.64 -4.16 -2.76
N PRO A 153 -7.90 -3.30 -3.48
CA PRO A 153 -8.18 -2.98 -4.88
C PRO A 153 -8.36 -4.22 -5.77
N ASN A 154 -9.52 -4.32 -6.44
CA ASN A 154 -9.96 -5.44 -7.27
C ASN A 154 -10.47 -4.96 -8.64
N GLU A 155 -11.14 -5.83 -9.41
CA GLU A 155 -11.59 -5.56 -10.80
C GLU A 155 -12.44 -4.29 -10.96
N LYS A 156 -13.08 -3.80 -9.89
CA LYS A 156 -13.77 -2.49 -9.84
C LYS A 156 -12.81 -1.35 -9.48
N ASN A 157 -11.61 -1.36 -10.06
CA ASN A 157 -10.51 -0.52 -9.58
C ASN A 157 -10.67 0.97 -9.91
N GLU A 158 -11.46 1.32 -10.94
CA GLU A 158 -11.53 2.72 -11.41
C GLU A 158 -11.92 3.71 -10.30
N LEU A 159 -12.91 3.36 -9.48
CA LEU A 159 -13.35 4.17 -8.35
C LEU A 159 -12.25 4.30 -7.28
N PHE A 160 -11.52 3.20 -7.01
CA PHE A 160 -10.40 3.25 -6.08
C PHE A 160 -9.27 4.15 -6.59
N TYR A 161 -8.92 4.06 -7.88
CA TYR A 161 -7.90 4.91 -8.48
C TYR A 161 -8.27 6.39 -8.44
N GLU A 162 -9.53 6.71 -8.74
CA GLU A 162 -10.04 8.06 -8.63
C GLU A 162 -9.97 8.56 -7.18
N ALA A 163 -10.47 7.76 -6.22
CA ALA A 163 -10.39 8.07 -4.81
C ALA A 163 -8.94 8.25 -4.33
N LEU A 164 -8.01 7.42 -4.81
CA LEU A 164 -6.58 7.53 -4.49
C LEU A 164 -5.97 8.83 -5.04
N ARG A 165 -6.23 9.19 -6.30
CA ARG A 165 -5.76 10.45 -6.88
C ARG A 165 -6.34 11.66 -6.12
N ASN A 166 -7.63 11.65 -5.83
CA ASN A 166 -8.30 12.70 -5.06
C ASN A 166 -7.76 12.81 -3.63
N PHE A 167 -7.50 11.68 -2.99
CA PHE A 167 -6.87 11.63 -1.67
C PHE A 167 -5.46 12.23 -1.68
N LEU A 168 -4.65 11.93 -2.69
CA LEU A 168 -3.30 12.49 -2.80
C LEU A 168 -3.33 13.99 -3.07
N LYS A 169 -4.28 14.45 -3.90
CA LYS A 169 -4.52 15.89 -4.13
C LYS A 169 -4.89 16.61 -2.84
N SER A 170 -5.79 16.04 -2.04
CA SER A 170 -6.21 16.65 -0.76
C SER A 170 -5.08 16.69 0.26
N LYS A 171 -4.12 15.77 0.18
CA LYS A 171 -2.92 15.74 1.03
C LYS A 171 -1.74 16.54 0.51
N ALA A 172 -1.73 16.96 -0.75
CA ALA A 172 -0.57 17.55 -1.42
C ALA A 172 0.05 18.74 -0.66
N LEU A 173 -0.77 19.56 0.03
CA LEU A 173 -0.32 20.74 0.79
C LEU A 173 0.16 20.44 2.21
N GLU A 174 -0.06 19.23 2.72
CA GLU A 174 0.30 18.83 4.09
C GLU A 174 1.57 17.97 4.13
N LEU A 175 2.04 17.48 2.99
CA LEU A 175 3.13 16.50 2.89
C LEU A 175 4.43 17.03 3.46
N ASP A 176 5.19 16.18 4.14
CA ASP A 176 6.59 16.47 4.42
C ASP A 176 7.48 16.27 3.18
N LYS A 177 8.78 16.55 3.32
CA LYS A 177 9.73 16.43 2.21
C LYS A 177 9.85 15.00 1.67
N SER A 178 9.88 14.01 2.55
CA SER A 178 10.02 12.61 2.14
C SER A 178 8.72 12.06 1.54
N GLU A 179 7.58 12.45 2.10
CA GLU A 179 6.26 12.12 1.58
C GLU A 179 6.03 12.75 0.21
N SER A 180 6.39 14.02 0.02
CA SER A 180 6.26 14.70 -1.27
C SER A 180 7.10 14.01 -2.36
N ASP A 181 8.33 13.58 -2.06
CA ASP A 181 9.14 12.80 -3.00
C ASP A 181 8.49 11.44 -3.37
N PHE A 182 7.88 10.76 -2.40
CA PHE A 182 7.16 9.51 -2.63
C PHE A 182 5.89 9.71 -3.47
N VAL A 183 5.09 10.72 -3.13
CA VAL A 183 3.86 11.06 -3.85
C VAL A 183 4.18 11.51 -5.27
N LYS A 184 5.23 12.31 -5.47
CA LYS A 184 5.73 12.68 -6.80
C LYS A 184 6.05 11.45 -7.64
N LYS A 185 6.85 10.53 -7.10
CA LYS A 185 7.20 9.27 -7.79
C LYS A 185 5.97 8.43 -8.14
N MET A 186 4.93 8.49 -7.33
CA MET A 186 3.69 7.75 -7.57
C MET A 186 2.80 8.41 -8.63
N LEU A 187 2.74 9.74 -8.65
CA LEU A 187 1.88 10.50 -9.57
C LEU A 187 2.48 10.61 -10.97
N VAL A 188 3.74 11.03 -11.08
CA VAL A 188 4.41 11.35 -12.36
C VAL A 188 5.65 10.49 -12.62
N GLY A 189 5.98 9.58 -11.71
CA GLY A 189 7.15 8.71 -11.85
C GLY A 189 8.43 9.32 -11.25
N GLY A 190 9.47 8.48 -11.18
CA GLY A 190 10.83 8.98 -11.05
C GLY A 190 11.30 9.43 -12.43
N GLY A 191 11.84 10.64 -12.55
CA GLY A 191 12.64 11.01 -13.71
C GLY A 191 13.68 9.90 -13.97
N GLN A 192 13.94 9.65 -15.25
CA GLN A 192 14.79 8.57 -15.76
C GLN A 192 15.97 8.21 -14.84
N LEU A 193 16.15 6.90 -14.64
CA LEU A 193 17.47 6.32 -14.35
C LEU A 193 18.45 6.67 -15.49
#